data_AF-A0A914EEG1-F1
#
_entry.id   AF-A0A914EEG1-F1
#
_cell.length_a   1.000
_cell.length_b   1.000
_cell.length_c   1.000
_cell.angle_alpha   90.00
_cell.angle_beta   90.00
_cell.angle_gamma   90.00
#
_symmetry.space_group_name_H-M   'P 1'
#
loop_
_entity.id
_entity.type
_entity.pdbx_description
1 polymer ?
#
loop_
_entity_poly.entity_id
_entity_poly.type
_entity_poly.pdbx_seq_one_letter_code
_entity_poly.pdbx_strand_id
1 'polypeptide(L)'
;MVDGLAVHWYHDSSTSPTILSEAHAKLNGKWMLYTEACNTGGTKPGQWSQGDTYMQRIMAILQNWVTGWVDWNMCLDPRGGPNWVGNFVDAPILVSNTTDEFEKQPMYYALGHLAKFIVPDSVMIGINKMGLTSSTNIDSVAALTPSGQKVVVLNNKDGSATYQISIINKQGGVINLSLEPKSFTTIVYSD
;
A
#
# COMPACT_ATOMS: atom_id res chain seq x y z
N MET A 1 -14.41 -23.11 14.87
CA MET A 1 -14.68 -21.65 14.89
C MET A 1 -13.84 -21.02 13.78
N VAL A 2 -14.32 -19.93 13.18
CA VAL A 2 -13.61 -19.21 12.10
C VAL A 2 -13.42 -17.76 12.57
N ASP A 3 -12.19 -17.27 12.61
CA ASP A 3 -11.87 -15.96 13.19
C ASP A 3 -11.90 -14.82 12.16
N GLY A 4 -11.76 -15.15 10.87
CA GLY A 4 -11.66 -14.16 9.81
C GLY A 4 -11.78 -14.74 8.41
N LEU A 5 -11.59 -13.87 7.42
CA LEU A 5 -11.55 -14.19 6.00
C LEU A 5 -10.15 -13.88 5.44
N ALA A 6 -9.58 -14.84 4.72
CA ALA A 6 -8.36 -14.66 3.93
C ALA A 6 -8.75 -14.25 2.49
N VAL A 7 -8.04 -13.26 1.93
CA VAL A 7 -8.32 -12.69 0.60
C VAL A 7 -7.02 -12.55 -0.20
N HIS A 8 -7.08 -12.80 -1.51
CA HIS A 8 -5.96 -12.58 -2.45
C HIS A 8 -6.34 -11.46 -3.44
N TRP A 9 -5.37 -10.72 -3.98
CA TRP A 9 -5.64 -9.47 -4.71
C TRP A 9 -5.81 -9.57 -6.24
N TYR A 10 -5.69 -10.78 -6.82
CA TYR A 10 -5.44 -10.94 -8.27
C TYR A 10 -6.59 -10.51 -9.18
N HIS A 11 -7.77 -10.23 -8.61
CA HIS A 11 -8.94 -9.71 -9.31
C HIS A 11 -9.32 -8.29 -8.89
N ASP A 12 -8.48 -7.60 -8.11
CA ASP A 12 -8.76 -6.24 -7.64
C ASP A 12 -8.78 -5.22 -8.79
N SER A 13 -8.12 -5.51 -9.92
CA SER A 13 -8.17 -4.65 -11.11
C SER A 13 -9.56 -4.54 -11.73
N SER A 14 -10.41 -5.55 -11.52
CA SER A 14 -11.78 -5.61 -12.03
C SER A 14 -12.83 -5.55 -10.92
N THR A 15 -12.41 -5.45 -9.65
CA THR A 15 -13.30 -5.54 -8.50
C THR A 15 -13.15 -4.31 -7.61
N SER A 16 -14.27 -3.64 -7.33
CA SER A 16 -14.27 -2.50 -6.42
C SER A 16 -13.90 -2.95 -5.00
N PRO A 17 -13.02 -2.23 -4.28
CA PRO A 17 -12.68 -2.54 -2.89
C PRO A 17 -13.89 -2.40 -1.94
N THR A 18 -14.98 -1.75 -2.38
CA THR A 18 -16.22 -1.63 -1.59
C THR A 18 -16.85 -2.99 -1.25
N ILE A 19 -16.57 -4.04 -2.04
CA ILE A 19 -17.03 -5.40 -1.73
C ILE A 19 -16.51 -5.89 -0.37
N LEU A 20 -15.33 -5.42 0.05
CA LEU A 20 -14.75 -5.74 1.35
C LEU A 20 -15.56 -5.08 2.48
N SER A 21 -16.02 -3.84 2.28
CA SER A 21 -16.94 -3.18 3.21
C SER A 21 -18.29 -3.91 3.31
N GLU A 22 -18.83 -4.39 2.20
CA GLU A 22 -20.04 -5.23 2.18
C GLU A 22 -19.83 -6.58 2.89
N ALA A 23 -18.66 -7.19 2.71
CA ALA A 23 -18.28 -8.42 3.39
C ALA A 23 -18.15 -8.18 4.91
N HIS A 24 -17.44 -7.13 5.32
CA HIS A 24 -17.28 -6.73 6.72
C HIS A 24 -18.64 -6.58 7.43
N ALA A 25 -19.61 -5.92 6.79
CA ALA A 25 -20.96 -5.77 7.33
C ALA A 25 -21.68 -7.11 7.59
N LYS A 26 -21.30 -8.18 6.88
CA LYS A 26 -21.85 -9.54 7.04
C LYS A 26 -21.01 -10.43 7.95
N LEU A 27 -19.78 -10.03 8.26
CA LEU A 27 -18.80 -10.82 9.00
C LEU A 27 -18.98 -10.75 10.53
N ASN A 28 -19.91 -9.93 11.03
CA ASN A 28 -20.27 -9.83 12.46
C ASN A 28 -19.05 -9.68 13.39
N GLY A 29 -18.13 -8.78 13.05
CA GLY A 29 -16.93 -8.49 13.85
C GLY A 29 -15.71 -9.37 13.57
N LYS A 30 -15.79 -10.31 12.61
CA LYS A 30 -14.61 -11.06 12.13
C LYS A 30 -13.72 -10.17 11.27
N TRP A 31 -12.42 -10.43 11.30
CA TRP A 31 -11.43 -9.66 10.54
C TRP A 31 -11.25 -10.19 9.12
N MET A 32 -10.68 -9.35 8.25
CA MET A 32 -10.23 -9.74 6.92
C MET A 32 -8.73 -9.48 6.80
N LEU A 33 -8.01 -10.42 6.20
CA LEU A 33 -6.57 -10.34 5.95
C LEU A 33 -6.33 -10.61 4.48
N TYR A 34 -5.62 -9.71 3.81
CA TYR A 34 -5.05 -10.04 2.51
C TYR A 34 -3.82 -10.91 2.75
N THR A 35 -3.94 -12.21 2.49
CA THR A 35 -2.90 -13.20 2.82
C THR A 35 -1.89 -13.39 1.71
N GLU A 36 -2.16 -12.89 0.51
CA GLU A 36 -1.29 -13.02 -0.64
C GLU A 36 -1.58 -11.96 -1.70
N ALA A 37 -0.50 -11.41 -2.26
CA ALA A 37 -0.52 -10.49 -3.37
C ALA A 37 0.84 -10.47 -4.07
N CYS A 38 0.85 -10.40 -5.40
CA CYS A 38 2.03 -10.07 -6.20
C CYS A 38 1.66 -9.45 -7.55
N ASN A 39 2.56 -8.64 -8.11
CA ASN A 39 2.40 -8.19 -9.48
C ASN A 39 2.74 -9.35 -10.44
N THR A 40 1.82 -9.66 -11.34
CA THR A 40 1.95 -10.76 -12.30
C THR A 40 2.69 -10.31 -13.58
N GLY A 41 3.14 -11.28 -14.38
CA GLY A 41 3.78 -11.03 -15.68
C GLY A 41 5.30 -10.88 -15.60
N GLY A 42 5.93 -11.53 -14.62
CA GLY A 42 7.38 -11.52 -14.42
C GLY A 42 7.93 -10.23 -13.81
N THR A 43 9.24 -10.25 -13.58
CA THR A 43 10.00 -9.17 -12.93
C THR A 43 10.13 -7.96 -13.83
N LYS A 44 10.02 -6.75 -13.24
CA LYS A 44 10.23 -5.49 -13.95
C LYS A 44 11.20 -4.58 -13.15
N PRO A 45 12.51 -4.86 -13.22
CA PRO A 45 13.51 -4.18 -12.39
C PRO A 45 13.41 -2.65 -12.49
N GLY A 46 13.32 -1.99 -11.33
CA GLY A 46 13.27 -0.53 -11.20
C GLY A 46 11.96 0.13 -11.67
N GLN A 47 10.96 -0.62 -12.13
CA GLN A 47 9.76 -0.02 -12.69
C GLN A 47 8.84 0.58 -11.61
N TRP A 48 8.79 1.92 -11.54
CA TRP A 48 8.04 2.67 -10.52
C TRP A 48 6.56 2.26 -10.39
N SER A 49 5.89 1.99 -11.52
CA SER A 49 4.47 1.62 -11.53
C SER A 49 4.16 0.33 -10.74
N GLN A 50 5.17 -0.54 -10.53
CA GLN A 50 5.02 -1.72 -9.70
C GLN A 50 4.79 -1.33 -8.23
N GLY A 51 5.54 -0.33 -7.74
CA GLY A 51 5.35 0.27 -6.41
C GLY A 51 4.04 1.06 -6.30
N ASP A 52 3.68 1.83 -7.34
CA ASP A 52 2.40 2.56 -7.36
C ASP A 52 1.20 1.61 -7.22
N THR A 53 1.28 0.44 -7.88
CA THR A 53 0.24 -0.59 -7.79
C THR A 53 0.11 -1.11 -6.36
N TYR A 54 1.23 -1.38 -5.68
CA TYR A 54 1.23 -1.80 -4.28
C TYR A 54 0.57 -0.73 -3.39
N MET A 55 1.00 0.53 -3.51
CA MET A 55 0.43 1.64 -2.75
C MET A 55 -1.07 1.79 -2.97
N GLN A 56 -1.52 1.83 -4.23
CA GLN A 56 -2.93 1.97 -4.60
C GLN A 56 -3.79 0.87 -3.97
N ARG A 57 -3.37 -0.40 -4.14
CA ARG A 57 -4.14 -1.56 -3.70
C ARG A 57 -4.18 -1.65 -2.19
N ILE A 58 -3.03 -1.53 -1.51
CA ILE A 58 -2.96 -1.64 -0.06
C ILE A 58 -3.73 -0.47 0.59
N MET A 59 -3.58 0.75 0.09
CA MET A 59 -4.35 1.89 0.58
C MET A 59 -5.85 1.72 0.40
N ALA A 60 -6.28 1.18 -0.74
CA ALA A 60 -7.70 0.94 -1.01
C ALA A 60 -8.31 -0.06 -0.02
N ILE A 61 -7.64 -1.18 0.24
CA ILE A 61 -8.17 -2.22 1.14
C ILE A 61 -8.12 -1.81 2.61
N LEU A 62 -7.10 -1.04 3.04
CA LEU A 62 -7.01 -0.51 4.41
C LEU A 62 -8.14 0.49 4.70
N GLN A 63 -8.67 1.15 3.67
CA GLN A 63 -9.87 2.00 3.76
C GLN A 63 -11.19 1.19 3.71
N ASN A 64 -11.13 -0.14 3.54
CA ASN A 64 -12.28 -1.03 3.44
C ASN A 64 -12.17 -2.23 4.41
N TRP A 65 -11.89 -1.94 5.68
CA TRP A 65 -11.96 -2.88 6.81
C TRP A 65 -10.98 -4.06 6.80
N VAL A 66 -10.01 -4.08 5.87
CA VAL A 66 -8.93 -5.07 5.92
C VAL A 66 -7.94 -4.71 7.02
N THR A 67 -7.56 -5.71 7.80
CA THR A 67 -6.73 -5.56 9.01
C THR A 67 -5.24 -5.76 8.77
N GLY A 68 -4.86 -6.30 7.62
CA GLY A 68 -3.47 -6.51 7.25
C GLY A 68 -3.31 -6.96 5.80
N TRP A 69 -2.07 -7.01 5.36
CA TRP A 69 -1.70 -7.40 4.00
C TRP A 69 -0.35 -8.12 4.01
N VAL A 70 -0.22 -9.17 3.22
CA VAL A 70 0.98 -10.02 3.15
C VAL A 70 1.39 -10.17 1.68
N ASP A 71 2.66 -9.87 1.40
CA ASP A 71 3.27 -10.06 0.07
C ASP A 71 3.51 -11.54 -0.21
N TRP A 72 3.60 -11.93 -1.49
CA TRP A 72 3.76 -13.33 -1.87
C TRP A 72 5.17 -13.88 -1.64
N ASN A 73 6.13 -13.54 -2.50
CA ASN A 73 7.52 -14.00 -2.37
C ASN A 73 8.38 -12.86 -1.84
N MET A 74 9.02 -13.07 -0.69
CA MET A 74 9.94 -12.07 -0.10
C MET A 74 11.07 -11.68 -1.07
N CYS A 75 11.57 -12.64 -1.85
CA CYS A 75 12.54 -12.41 -2.91
C CYS A 75 12.42 -13.47 -4.02
N LEU A 76 12.86 -13.12 -5.23
CA LEU A 76 12.96 -14.01 -6.39
C LEU A 76 14.29 -13.76 -7.14
N ASP A 77 14.65 -14.64 -8.08
CA ASP A 77 15.72 -14.35 -9.03
C ASP A 77 15.30 -13.27 -10.05
N PRO A 78 16.21 -12.67 -10.84
CA PRO A 78 15.86 -11.65 -11.85
C PRO A 78 14.96 -12.14 -13.00
N ARG A 79 14.55 -13.42 -13.00
CA ARG A 79 13.56 -13.97 -13.94
C ARG A 79 12.19 -14.16 -13.28
N GLY A 80 12.06 -13.91 -11.98
CA GLY A 80 10.83 -14.11 -11.22
C GLY A 80 10.61 -15.53 -10.74
N GLY A 81 11.69 -16.31 -10.60
CA GLY A 81 11.68 -17.70 -10.15
C GLY A 81 12.58 -17.96 -8.94
N PRO A 82 12.90 -19.25 -8.66
CA PRO A 82 12.51 -20.43 -9.43
C PRO A 82 11.01 -20.76 -9.29
N ASN A 83 10.39 -21.22 -10.38
CA ASN A 83 9.01 -21.71 -10.38
C ASN A 83 8.91 -22.91 -11.33
N TRP A 84 8.50 -24.08 -10.82
CA TRP A 84 8.56 -25.34 -11.57
C TRP A 84 7.58 -25.43 -12.74
N VAL A 85 6.46 -24.68 -12.71
CA VAL A 85 5.49 -24.58 -13.82
C VAL A 85 5.71 -23.35 -14.70
N GLY A 86 6.78 -22.58 -14.45
CA GLY A 86 7.07 -21.35 -15.21
C GLY A 86 6.12 -20.19 -14.93
N ASN A 87 5.39 -20.20 -13.82
CA ASN A 87 4.51 -19.10 -13.41
C ASN A 87 5.31 -17.99 -12.71
N PHE A 88 6.12 -17.26 -13.48
CA PHE A 88 6.99 -16.22 -12.95
C PHE A 88 6.23 -14.93 -12.63
N VAL A 89 6.58 -14.33 -11.50
CA VAL A 89 5.98 -13.10 -10.97
C VAL A 89 7.07 -12.14 -10.50
N ASP A 90 6.70 -10.92 -10.15
CA ASP A 90 7.62 -9.96 -9.57
C ASP A 90 7.76 -10.15 -8.05
N ALA A 91 8.82 -9.59 -7.45
CA ALA A 91 9.03 -9.56 -6.00
C ALA A 91 9.66 -8.24 -5.54
N PRO A 92 9.46 -7.81 -4.28
CA PRO A 92 10.09 -6.60 -3.75
C PRO A 92 11.62 -6.64 -3.75
N ILE A 93 12.22 -7.82 -3.69
CA ILE A 93 13.68 -8.02 -3.74
C ILE A 93 14.02 -9.02 -4.85
N LEU A 94 14.93 -8.64 -5.73
CA LEU A 94 15.49 -9.55 -6.73
C LEU A 94 16.93 -9.91 -6.35
N VAL A 95 17.25 -11.20 -6.27
CA VAL A 95 18.55 -11.70 -5.82
C VAL A 95 19.31 -12.31 -6.99
N SER A 96 20.46 -11.74 -7.33
CA SER A 96 21.34 -12.24 -8.38
C SER A 96 22.17 -13.40 -7.87
N ASN A 97 22.01 -14.58 -8.49
CA ASN A 97 22.81 -15.76 -8.15
C ASN A 97 24.21 -15.76 -8.80
N THR A 98 24.53 -14.77 -9.63
CA THR A 98 25.83 -14.64 -10.31
C THR A 98 26.71 -13.54 -9.72
N THR A 99 26.12 -12.50 -9.11
CA THR A 99 26.86 -11.33 -8.63
C THR A 99 26.91 -11.20 -7.10
N ASP A 100 26.24 -12.07 -6.33
CA ASP A 100 26.11 -11.97 -4.86
C ASP A 100 25.50 -10.62 -4.42
N GLU A 101 24.56 -10.12 -5.21
CA GLU A 101 23.89 -8.84 -5.00
C GLU A 101 22.37 -9.02 -4.98
N PHE A 102 21.68 -8.06 -4.37
CA PHE A 102 20.23 -7.96 -4.44
C PHE A 102 19.77 -6.54 -4.73
N GLU A 103 18.67 -6.44 -5.46
CA GLU A 103 18.03 -5.19 -5.83
C GLU A 103 16.71 -5.02 -5.08
N LYS A 104 16.59 -3.94 -4.31
CA LYS A 104 15.31 -3.54 -3.72
C LYS A 104 14.49 -2.80 -4.76
N GLN A 105 13.37 -3.37 -5.14
CA GLN A 105 12.47 -2.83 -6.15
C GLN A 105 11.62 -1.68 -5.58
N PRO A 106 10.98 -0.84 -6.43
CA PRO A 106 10.05 0.18 -5.96
C PRO A 106 8.96 -0.34 -5.00
N MET A 107 8.50 -1.57 -5.19
CA MET A 107 7.55 -2.25 -4.30
C MET A 107 8.09 -2.41 -2.86
N TYR A 108 9.39 -2.65 -2.68
CA TYR A 108 10.02 -2.73 -1.35
C TYR A 108 9.87 -1.41 -0.59
N TYR A 109 10.10 -0.29 -1.27
CA TYR A 109 9.96 1.03 -0.67
C TYR A 109 8.50 1.40 -0.42
N ALA A 110 7.59 1.07 -1.35
CA ALA A 110 6.15 1.19 -1.14
C ALA A 110 5.68 0.47 0.14
N LEU A 111 6.08 -0.80 0.30
CA LEU A 111 5.81 -1.56 1.53
C LEU A 111 6.43 -0.88 2.75
N GLY A 112 7.65 -0.36 2.63
CA GLY A 112 8.31 0.41 3.69
C GLY A 112 7.51 1.62 4.16
N HIS A 113 6.90 2.39 3.25
CA HIS A 113 6.07 3.55 3.58
C HIS A 113 4.81 3.21 4.40
N LEU A 114 4.34 1.97 4.31
CA LEU A 114 3.20 1.46 5.06
C LEU A 114 3.64 0.69 6.30
N ALA A 115 4.34 -0.44 6.12
CA ALA A 115 4.67 -1.39 7.18
C ALA A 115 5.63 -0.84 8.25
N LYS A 116 6.52 0.10 7.90
CA LYS A 116 7.44 0.70 8.89
C LYS A 116 6.73 1.66 9.85
N PHE A 117 5.64 2.28 9.41
CA PHE A 117 5.02 3.40 10.11
C PHE A 117 3.62 3.06 10.65
N ILE A 118 2.85 2.23 9.95
CA ILE A 118 1.59 1.67 10.42
C ILE A 118 1.91 0.36 11.15
N VAL A 119 2.31 0.49 12.42
CA VAL A 119 2.72 -0.63 13.29
C VAL A 119 1.50 -1.46 13.72
N PRO A 120 1.71 -2.71 14.23
CA PRO A 120 0.62 -3.49 14.82
C PRO A 120 -0.21 -2.70 15.82
N ASP A 121 -1.51 -3.03 15.88
CA ASP A 121 -2.53 -2.36 16.69
C ASP A 121 -2.81 -0.88 16.33
N SER A 122 -2.27 -0.38 15.22
CA SER A 122 -2.69 0.90 14.65
C SER A 122 -4.14 0.84 14.17
N VAL A 123 -4.87 1.93 14.38
CA VAL A 123 -6.26 2.07 13.94
C VAL A 123 -6.32 3.02 12.75
N MET A 124 -6.90 2.58 11.64
CA MET A 124 -7.15 3.44 10.49
C MET A 124 -8.12 4.56 10.88
N ILE A 125 -7.79 5.81 10.54
CA ILE A 125 -8.62 6.98 10.83
C ILE A 125 -9.06 7.66 9.53
N GLY A 126 -10.26 8.25 9.54
CA GLY A 126 -10.82 8.89 8.35
C GLY A 126 -10.01 10.12 7.91
N ILE A 127 -9.81 10.24 6.59
CA ILE A 127 -9.28 11.45 5.93
C ILE A 127 -10.43 12.09 5.16
N ASN A 128 -10.68 13.38 5.40
CA ASN A 128 -11.53 14.19 4.53
C ASN A 128 -10.67 14.90 3.49
N LYS A 129 -10.86 14.56 2.21
CA LYS A 129 -10.16 15.15 1.07
C LYS A 129 -10.92 16.38 0.59
N MET A 130 -10.42 17.57 0.90
CA MET A 130 -11.00 18.83 0.44
C MET A 130 -10.20 19.40 -0.73
N GLY A 131 -10.88 19.96 -1.74
CA GLY A 131 -10.23 20.61 -2.88
C GLY A 131 -9.54 19.65 -3.87
N LEU A 132 -9.66 18.33 -3.69
CA LEU A 132 -9.22 17.34 -4.66
C LEU A 132 -10.35 17.04 -5.65
N THR A 133 -10.03 17.09 -6.93
CA THR A 133 -10.96 16.73 -8.01
C THR A 133 -10.77 15.28 -8.42
N SER A 134 -11.66 14.76 -9.28
CA SER A 134 -11.50 13.43 -9.89
C SER A 134 -10.22 13.30 -10.73
N SER A 135 -9.58 14.42 -11.10
CA SER A 135 -8.31 14.44 -11.83
C SER A 135 -7.07 14.54 -10.91
N THR A 136 -7.26 14.61 -9.59
CA THR A 136 -6.14 14.63 -8.65
C THR A 136 -5.65 13.19 -8.42
N ASN A 137 -4.43 12.91 -8.87
CA ASN A 137 -3.83 11.58 -8.83
C ASN A 137 -3.14 11.27 -7.48
N ILE A 138 -3.79 11.61 -6.36
CA ILE A 138 -3.26 11.40 -5.01
C ILE A 138 -4.10 10.36 -4.25
N ASP A 139 -3.46 9.25 -3.87
CA ASP A 139 -4.00 8.34 -2.86
C ASP A 139 -3.48 8.71 -1.47
N SER A 140 -4.26 8.37 -0.45
CA SER A 140 -3.91 8.69 0.93
C SER A 140 -4.56 7.72 1.90
N VAL A 141 -3.87 7.40 2.98
CA VAL A 141 -4.43 6.76 4.17
C VAL A 141 -3.87 7.38 5.44
N ALA A 142 -4.63 7.32 6.54
CA ALA A 142 -4.16 7.76 7.84
C ALA A 142 -4.43 6.70 8.90
N ALA A 143 -3.51 6.58 9.85
CA ALA A 143 -3.63 5.70 10.99
C ALA A 143 -3.24 6.41 12.29
N LEU A 144 -3.85 5.99 13.40
CA LEU A 144 -3.44 6.32 14.75
C LEU A 144 -2.70 5.12 15.33
N THR A 145 -1.44 5.31 15.68
CA THR A 145 -0.60 4.27 16.28
C THR A 145 -0.93 4.08 17.77
N PRO A 146 -0.56 2.94 18.38
CA PRO A 146 -0.74 2.71 19.81
C PRO A 146 -0.01 3.72 20.72
N SER A 147 1.07 4.34 20.23
CA SER A 147 1.79 5.41 20.94
C SER A 147 1.09 6.78 20.88
N GLY A 148 -0.04 6.87 20.17
CA GLY A 148 -0.80 8.12 19.99
C GLY A 148 -0.31 8.99 18.82
N GLN A 149 0.68 8.53 18.05
CA GLN A 149 1.13 9.26 16.84
C GLN A 149 0.17 9.03 15.68
N LYS A 150 -0.05 10.07 14.88
CA LYS A 150 -0.78 10.01 13.61
C LYS A 150 0.21 9.81 12.47
N VAL A 151 -0.12 8.86 11.60
CA VAL A 151 0.64 8.54 10.39
C VAL A 151 -0.24 8.85 9.20
N VAL A 152 0.25 9.66 8.27
CA VAL A 152 -0.41 9.93 6.98
C VAL A 152 0.52 9.46 5.88
N VAL A 153 0.03 8.54 5.04
CA VAL A 153 0.77 8.03 3.89
C VAL A 153 0.09 8.54 2.63
N LEU A 154 0.89 9.10 1.72
CA LEU A 154 0.44 9.76 0.49
C LEU A 154 1.18 9.13 -0.70
N ASN A 155 0.45 8.95 -1.79
CA ASN A 155 1.00 8.48 -3.06
C ASN A 155 0.62 9.47 -4.17
N ASN A 156 1.59 10.24 -4.67
CA ASN A 156 1.40 11.04 -5.88
C ASN A 156 1.76 10.20 -7.10
N LYS A 157 0.72 9.78 -7.83
CA LYS A 157 0.85 8.96 -9.04
C LYS A 157 1.01 9.78 -10.31
N ASP A 158 0.95 11.11 -10.21
CA ASP A 158 1.12 11.95 -11.38
C ASP A 158 2.54 11.82 -11.91
N GLY A 159 2.67 11.73 -13.24
CA GLY A 159 3.95 11.57 -13.90
C GLY A 159 4.78 12.85 -13.96
N SER A 160 4.17 14.01 -13.71
CA SER A 160 4.79 15.33 -13.92
C SER A 160 4.33 16.41 -12.95
N ALA A 161 3.12 16.31 -12.41
CA ALA A 161 2.55 17.33 -11.56
C ALA A 161 3.05 17.20 -10.10
N THR A 162 3.58 18.30 -9.60
CA THR A 162 3.80 18.52 -8.17
C THR A 162 2.53 19.11 -7.57
N TYR A 163 2.06 18.55 -6.46
CA TYR A 163 0.89 19.07 -5.74
C TYR A 163 1.30 19.74 -4.44
N GLN A 164 0.81 20.96 -4.20
CA GLN A 164 0.90 21.61 -2.89
C GLN A 164 -0.29 21.16 -2.05
N ILE A 165 -0.03 20.52 -0.92
CA ILE A 165 -1.07 20.02 -0.03
C ILE A 165 -0.89 20.52 1.40
N SER A 166 -2.00 20.56 2.11
CA SER A 166 -2.04 20.87 3.54
C SER A 166 -2.73 19.74 4.29
N ILE A 167 -2.06 19.18 5.29
CA ILE A 167 -2.67 18.28 6.27
C ILE A 167 -3.13 19.13 7.45
N ILE A 168 -4.43 19.09 7.72
CA ILE A 168 -5.06 19.85 8.79
C ILE A 168 -5.56 18.86 9.85
N ASN A 169 -5.05 18.96 11.08
CA ASN A 169 -5.56 18.14 12.19
C ASN A 169 -6.83 18.76 12.79
N LYS A 170 -7.51 18.02 13.68
CA LYS A 170 -8.78 18.50 14.29
C LYS A 170 -8.60 19.73 15.17
N GLN A 171 -7.39 19.99 15.66
CA GLN A 171 -7.01 21.11 16.51
C GLN A 171 -6.65 22.36 15.69
N GLY A 172 -6.68 22.29 14.35
CA GLY A 172 -6.35 23.39 13.45
C GLY A 172 -4.87 23.54 13.14
N GLY A 173 -4.01 22.62 13.60
CA GLY A 173 -2.62 22.52 13.19
C GLY A 173 -2.52 22.17 11.71
N VAL A 174 -1.59 22.83 11.01
CA VAL A 174 -1.42 22.71 9.56
C VAL A 174 0.01 22.29 9.23
N ILE A 175 0.14 21.24 8.43
CA ILE A 175 1.41 20.80 7.84
C ILE A 175 1.31 21.00 6.34
N ASN A 176 2.10 21.92 5.79
CA ASN A 176 2.17 22.17 4.36
C ASN A 176 3.32 21.40 3.74
N LEU A 177 3.10 20.80 2.58
CA LEU A 177 4.14 20.08 1.85
C LEU A 177 3.91 20.10 0.33
N SER A 178 5.03 19.96 -0.38
CA SER A 178 5.10 19.72 -1.82
C SER A 178 5.18 18.22 -2.07
N LEU A 179 4.21 17.66 -2.78
CA LEU A 179 4.24 16.27 -3.24
C LEU A 179 4.76 16.23 -4.67
N GLU A 180 6.03 15.89 -4.83
CA GLU A 180 6.66 15.73 -6.15
C GLU A 180 5.99 14.62 -6.97
N PRO A 181 6.06 14.66 -8.32
CA PRO A 181 5.52 13.60 -9.16
C PRO A 181 6.17 12.25 -8.84
N LYS A 182 5.42 11.16 -8.98
CA LYS A 182 5.86 9.79 -8.70
C LYS A 182 6.55 9.68 -7.34
N SER A 183 5.83 10.01 -6.28
CA SER A 183 6.38 10.02 -4.92
C SER A 183 5.51 9.30 -3.90
N PHE A 184 6.18 8.64 -2.96
CA PHE A 184 5.59 8.12 -1.73
C PHE A 184 6.04 9.00 -0.58
N THR A 185 5.11 9.49 0.21
CA THR A 185 5.39 10.39 1.33
C THR A 185 4.69 9.88 2.57
N THR A 186 5.44 9.66 3.65
CA THR A 186 4.88 9.29 4.96
C THR A 186 5.20 10.38 5.97
N ILE A 187 4.17 10.89 6.64
CA ILE A 187 4.27 11.94 7.65
C ILE A 187 3.82 11.34 8.97
N VAL A 188 4.64 11.53 10.00
CA VAL A 188 4.35 11.10 11.36
C VAL A 188 4.35 12.32 12.25
N TYR A 189 3.26 12.53 12.99
CA TYR A 189 3.12 13.68 13.89
C TYR A 189 2.29 13.33 15.12
N SER A 190 2.29 14.23 16.10
CA SER A 190 1.46 14.18 17.29
C SER A 190 0.72 15.51 17.42
N ASP A 191 -0.40 15.51 18.14
CA ASP A 191 -1.15 16.74 18.42
C ASP A 191 -0.46 17.63 19.46
#